data_AF-A0AA36C7B9-F1
#
_entry.id   AF-A0AA36C7B9-F1
#
_cell.length_a   1.000
_cell.length_b   1.000
_cell.length_c   1.000
_cell.angle_alpha   90.00
_cell.angle_beta   90.00
_cell.angle_gamma   90.00
#
_symmetry.space_group_name_H-M   'P 1'
#
loop_
_entity.id
_entity.type
_entity.pdbx_description
1 polymer ?
#
loop_
_entity_poly.entity_id
_entity_poly.type
_entity_poly.pdbx_seq_one_letter_code
_entity_poly.pdbx_strand_id
1 'polypeptide(L)'
;MGAVLRLMHSGYPSRTGFKELYDMYSAVLPPELARLDPRLFCKCLFRVLGLNTTDFKFGLTKVFFRPAKFAEFDQLLRQDPAAMAILVSKVKKWLIGVRWRKAQYGAWSVIKLKNKIVWRGDQLRTIQRYARGYLTRQKLLPRLSLYRKIVALKKRGAEMQSIVEKLGPNSKDGWGKEVDSTQQNIIQLLYQCKKREMELDACAKNYEECLRRVDKIINALRGQMAADEADRLARIERQIKMDREREEREKIEERKNIEMREENENRRREMEEERQRAEKTAMDEMKKRAVREEQERMDALMAARMEEQERLDGQLAGRLAAEKGGDATLIQQQITSASSSYSSSTSSGNNNDRRNSKYDLSSWKYAELRDTINTSNDMDLLLACKEEFHRRLRYFNAWKQKNQTDKEKAEDARLPFNARCGQKTIPAGENTEYGSGQQGMWYGHFNGQWVQRQIELHPDRQPLLLIAGRDDLQMCELPLDQTPLPLKKGAEILEHEFETVWAHLGGQPMPRWNP
;
A
#
# COMPACT_ATOMS: atom_id res chain seq x y z
N MET A 1 15.70 86.15 -14.58
CA MET A 1 14.42 86.01 -13.85
C MET A 1 13.46 84.97 -14.43
N GLY A 2 13.16 84.96 -15.73
CA GLY A 2 12.05 84.18 -16.31
C GLY A 2 11.94 82.69 -15.96
N ALA A 3 13.05 81.95 -15.81
CA ALA A 3 13.01 80.53 -15.43
C ALA A 3 12.40 80.29 -14.03
N VAL A 4 12.71 81.14 -13.05
CA VAL A 4 12.17 81.06 -11.68
C VAL A 4 10.67 81.33 -11.68
N LEU A 5 10.21 82.31 -12.47
CA LEU A 5 8.78 82.61 -12.61
C LEU A 5 8.02 81.44 -13.24
N ARG A 6 8.55 80.78 -14.28
CA ARG A 6 7.94 79.56 -14.85
C ARG A 6 7.83 78.43 -13.83
N LEU A 7 8.87 78.21 -13.02
CA LEU A 7 8.87 77.22 -11.94
C LEU A 7 7.88 77.56 -10.80
N MET A 8 7.69 78.85 -10.51
CA MET A 8 6.67 79.31 -9.56
C MET A 8 5.24 79.15 -10.12
N HIS A 9 5.04 79.36 -11.41
CA HIS A 9 3.74 79.20 -12.08
C HIS A 9 3.29 77.74 -12.24
N SER A 10 4.22 76.78 -12.40
CA SER A 10 3.87 75.34 -12.45
C SER A 10 3.46 74.77 -11.09
N GLY A 11 3.97 75.36 -9.99
CA GLY A 11 3.65 75.00 -8.61
C GLY A 11 2.51 75.80 -7.98
N TYR A 12 2.70 76.12 -6.69
CA TYR A 12 1.77 76.92 -5.88
C TYR A 12 2.50 78.17 -5.35
N PRO A 13 2.45 79.31 -6.06
CA PRO A 13 3.21 80.51 -5.69
C PRO A 13 2.56 81.26 -4.53
N SER A 14 1.23 81.38 -4.54
CA SER A 14 0.48 82.12 -3.51
C SER A 14 0.24 81.23 -2.29
N ARG A 15 0.60 81.73 -1.10
CA ARG A 15 0.63 80.96 0.16
C ARG A 15 0.21 81.85 1.33
N THR A 16 -0.59 81.30 2.24
CA THR A 16 -1.14 82.05 3.39
C THR A 16 -1.34 81.12 4.59
N GLY A 17 -1.08 81.61 5.79
CA GLY A 17 -1.28 80.88 7.05
C GLY A 17 -2.76 80.71 7.37
N PHE A 18 -3.11 79.58 8.03
CA PHE A 18 -4.51 79.36 8.43
C PHE A 18 -5.04 80.47 9.34
N LYS A 19 -4.20 81.05 10.21
CA LYS A 19 -4.58 82.19 11.07
C LYS A 19 -4.71 83.48 10.27
N GLU A 20 -3.72 83.83 9.44
CA GLU A 20 -3.73 85.01 8.55
C GLU A 20 -5.05 85.08 7.75
N LEU A 21 -5.44 83.96 7.13
CA LEU A 21 -6.67 83.87 6.34
C LEU A 21 -7.94 83.91 7.21
N TYR A 22 -7.92 83.29 8.39
CA TYR A 22 -9.03 83.38 9.33
C TYR A 22 -9.25 84.82 9.78
N ASP A 23 -8.20 85.51 10.23
CA ASP A 23 -8.26 86.88 10.71
C ASP A 23 -8.85 87.81 9.60
N MET A 24 -8.38 87.68 8.35
CA MET A 24 -8.86 88.45 7.18
C MET A 24 -10.38 88.40 6.93
N TYR A 25 -11.02 87.23 7.05
CA TYR A 25 -12.47 87.08 6.74
C TYR A 25 -13.35 86.89 7.96
N SER A 26 -12.77 86.84 9.17
CA SER A 26 -13.49 86.66 10.43
C SER A 26 -14.61 87.69 10.64
N ALA A 27 -14.36 88.96 10.28
CA ALA A 27 -15.31 90.06 10.42
C ALA A 27 -16.45 90.05 9.38
N VAL A 28 -16.29 89.33 8.25
CA VAL A 28 -17.29 89.25 7.16
C VAL A 28 -18.25 88.06 7.38
N LEU A 29 -17.91 87.13 8.28
CA LEU A 29 -18.59 85.86 8.42
C LEU A 29 -19.39 85.74 9.73
N PRO A 30 -20.55 85.05 9.74
CA PRO A 30 -21.37 84.92 10.94
C PRO A 30 -20.64 84.28 12.14
N PRO A 31 -20.99 84.65 13.38
CA PRO A 31 -20.24 84.29 14.59
C PRO A 31 -20.13 82.77 14.83
N GLU A 32 -21.10 81.99 14.34
CA GLU A 32 -21.05 80.52 14.37
C GLU A 32 -19.88 79.92 13.57
N LEU A 33 -19.44 80.59 12.50
CA LEU A 33 -18.30 80.17 11.67
C LEU A 33 -16.99 80.79 12.16
N ALA A 34 -17.03 82.02 12.69
CA ALA A 34 -15.88 82.62 13.37
C ALA A 34 -15.40 81.75 14.54
N ARG A 35 -16.30 81.12 15.30
CA ARG A 35 -15.95 80.23 16.42
C ARG A 35 -15.28 78.88 16.01
N LEU A 36 -14.90 78.69 14.74
CA LEU A 36 -14.22 77.48 14.28
C LEU A 36 -12.69 77.62 14.34
N ASP A 37 -12.00 76.51 14.65
CA ASP A 37 -10.54 76.39 14.48
C ASP A 37 -10.11 76.89 13.09
N PRO A 38 -9.08 77.76 12.94
CA PRO A 38 -8.70 78.35 11.66
C PRO A 38 -8.46 77.35 10.53
N ARG A 39 -7.95 76.14 10.83
CA ARG A 39 -7.72 75.10 9.84
C ARG A 39 -8.99 74.37 9.43
N LEU A 40 -9.95 74.19 10.35
CA LEU A 40 -11.29 73.68 10.05
C LEU A 40 -12.14 74.73 9.32
N PHE A 41 -12.07 76.00 9.72
CA PHE A 41 -12.68 77.15 9.07
C PHE A 41 -12.29 77.21 7.59
N CYS A 42 -10.99 77.21 7.30
CA CYS A 42 -10.49 77.19 5.92
C CYS A 42 -11.03 75.98 5.14
N LYS A 43 -10.99 74.78 5.74
CA LYS A 43 -11.53 73.55 5.11
C LYS A 43 -13.03 73.62 4.80
N CYS A 44 -13.81 74.37 5.58
CA CYS A 44 -15.20 74.66 5.26
C CYS A 44 -15.31 75.63 4.07
N LEU A 45 -14.60 76.77 4.16
CA LEU A 45 -14.69 77.89 3.23
C LEU A 45 -14.35 77.48 1.79
N PHE A 46 -13.16 76.91 1.56
CA PHE A 46 -12.71 76.49 0.22
C PHE A 46 -13.62 75.45 -0.42
N ARG A 47 -14.15 74.51 0.37
CA ARG A 47 -15.02 73.44 -0.14
C ARG A 47 -16.41 73.96 -0.54
N VAL A 48 -16.86 75.03 0.08
CA VAL A 48 -18.20 75.58 -0.13
C VAL A 48 -18.21 76.66 -1.23
N LEU A 49 -17.09 77.37 -1.41
CA LEU A 49 -16.82 78.20 -2.59
C LEU A 49 -16.64 77.40 -3.90
N GLY A 50 -16.72 76.06 -3.85
CA GLY A 50 -16.68 75.20 -5.04
C GLY A 50 -15.32 75.08 -5.71
N LEU A 51 -14.25 75.63 -5.11
CA LEU A 51 -12.90 75.56 -5.66
C LEU A 51 -12.43 74.09 -5.77
N ASN A 52 -11.75 73.77 -6.87
CA ASN A 52 -11.31 72.39 -7.11
C ASN A 52 -10.12 72.01 -6.24
N THR A 53 -10.03 70.74 -5.86
CA THR A 53 -8.88 70.18 -5.12
C THR A 53 -7.58 70.12 -5.95
N THR A 54 -7.60 70.59 -7.20
CA THR A 54 -6.45 70.84 -8.08
C THR A 54 -5.85 72.23 -7.89
N ASP A 55 -6.64 73.18 -7.37
CA ASP A 55 -6.39 74.62 -7.46
C ASP A 55 -5.79 75.17 -6.16
N PHE A 56 -6.10 74.50 -5.04
CA PHE A 56 -5.47 74.70 -3.74
C PHE A 56 -5.04 73.37 -3.11
N LYS A 57 -4.10 73.44 -2.16
CA LYS A 57 -3.70 72.32 -1.28
C LYS A 57 -3.60 72.79 0.17
N PHE A 58 -4.03 71.93 1.10
CA PHE A 58 -3.88 72.14 2.54
C PHE A 58 -2.56 71.56 3.05
N GLY A 59 -1.66 72.41 3.53
CA GLY A 59 -0.50 71.97 4.30
C GLY A 59 -0.83 71.68 5.77
N LEU A 60 0.22 71.61 6.59
CA LEU A 60 0.10 71.53 8.05
C LEU A 60 -0.31 72.88 8.66
N THR A 61 0.33 73.97 8.22
CA THR A 61 0.20 75.34 8.78
C THR A 61 -0.27 76.41 7.78
N LYS A 62 -0.14 76.17 6.47
CA LYS A 62 -0.50 77.11 5.40
C LYS A 62 -1.39 76.47 4.31
N VAL A 63 -2.18 77.31 3.63
CA VAL A 63 -2.88 77.00 2.37
C VAL A 63 -1.98 77.42 1.20
N PHE A 64 -1.98 76.61 0.15
CA PHE A 64 -1.19 76.81 -1.07
C PHE A 64 -2.17 76.92 -2.25
N PHE A 65 -2.00 77.92 -3.12
CA PHE A 65 -2.86 78.18 -4.28
C PHE A 65 -2.07 78.20 -5.58
N ARG A 66 -2.72 77.80 -6.69
CA ARG A 66 -2.25 78.06 -8.06
C ARG A 66 -2.25 79.56 -8.40
N PRO A 67 -1.53 79.99 -9.45
CA PRO A 67 -1.60 81.37 -9.95
C PRO A 67 -3.05 81.85 -10.16
N ALA A 68 -3.29 83.15 -9.95
CA ALA A 68 -4.59 83.84 -9.98
C ALA A 68 -5.69 83.35 -8.99
N LYS A 69 -5.71 82.06 -8.60
CA LYS A 69 -6.78 81.47 -7.78
C LYS A 69 -6.95 82.05 -6.38
N PHE A 70 -5.94 82.73 -5.83
CA PHE A 70 -6.10 83.51 -4.59
C PHE A 70 -6.85 84.84 -4.81
N ALA A 71 -6.65 85.51 -5.95
CA ALA A 71 -7.32 86.76 -6.27
C ALA A 71 -8.80 86.53 -6.62
N GLU A 72 -9.11 85.50 -7.41
CA GLU A 72 -10.50 85.06 -7.65
C GLU A 72 -11.26 84.79 -6.34
N PHE A 73 -10.58 84.16 -5.38
CA PHE A 73 -11.11 83.83 -4.06
C PHE A 73 -11.38 85.06 -3.19
N ASP A 74 -10.42 85.99 -3.09
CA ASP A 74 -10.56 87.24 -2.33
C ASP A 74 -11.62 88.17 -2.94
N GLN A 75 -11.70 88.22 -4.27
CA GLN A 75 -12.73 88.98 -4.99
C GLN A 75 -14.14 88.44 -4.67
N LEU A 76 -14.36 87.12 -4.80
CA LEU A 76 -15.66 86.48 -4.54
C LEU A 76 -16.11 86.71 -3.09
N LEU A 77 -15.16 86.67 -2.13
CA LEU A 77 -15.44 86.92 -0.70
C LEU A 77 -15.81 88.37 -0.35
N ARG A 78 -15.46 89.35 -1.19
CA ARG A 78 -15.74 90.78 -0.94
C ARG A 78 -16.94 91.35 -1.69
N GLN A 79 -17.38 90.71 -2.77
CA GLN A 79 -18.30 91.36 -3.74
C GLN A 79 -19.80 91.11 -3.54
N ASP A 80 -20.24 90.08 -2.80
CA ASP A 80 -21.68 89.84 -2.58
C ASP A 80 -22.04 89.21 -1.20
N PRO A 81 -22.72 89.97 -0.30
CA PRO A 81 -23.28 89.45 0.94
C PRO A 81 -24.36 88.36 0.76
N ALA A 82 -25.12 88.36 -0.33
CA ALA A 82 -26.18 87.37 -0.57
C ALA A 82 -25.58 85.99 -0.90
N ALA A 83 -24.56 85.93 -1.76
CA ALA A 83 -23.73 84.75 -1.96
C ALA A 83 -23.15 84.24 -0.63
N MET A 84 -22.63 85.12 0.24
CA MET A 84 -22.11 84.70 1.55
C MET A 84 -23.16 84.00 2.42
N ALA A 85 -24.41 84.46 2.46
CA ALA A 85 -25.48 83.78 3.19
C ALA A 85 -25.74 82.35 2.67
N ILE A 86 -25.78 82.18 1.34
CA ILE A 86 -25.93 80.86 0.69
C ILE A 86 -24.74 79.94 1.01
N LEU A 87 -23.51 80.47 0.99
CA LEU A 87 -22.30 79.75 1.35
C LEU A 87 -22.34 79.32 2.83
N VAL A 88 -22.69 80.21 3.76
CA VAL A 88 -22.84 79.89 5.19
C VAL A 88 -23.79 78.70 5.41
N SER A 89 -24.93 78.66 4.71
CA SER A 89 -25.89 77.52 4.80
C SER A 89 -25.24 76.17 4.43
N LYS A 90 -24.45 76.16 3.35
CA LYS A 90 -23.72 74.98 2.85
C LYS A 90 -22.62 74.56 3.83
N VAL A 91 -21.92 75.52 4.46
CA VAL A 91 -20.96 75.24 5.54
C VAL A 91 -21.65 74.56 6.71
N LYS A 92 -22.75 75.11 7.23
CA LYS A 92 -23.46 74.53 8.40
C LYS A 92 -23.86 73.08 8.14
N LYS A 93 -24.48 72.78 6.98
CA LYS A 93 -24.87 71.41 6.59
C LYS A 93 -23.66 70.46 6.50
N TRP A 94 -22.54 70.91 5.92
CA TRP A 94 -21.32 70.09 5.81
C TRP A 94 -20.65 69.86 7.17
N LEU A 95 -20.56 70.89 8.01
CA LEU A 95 -19.95 70.86 9.33
C LEU A 95 -20.65 69.84 10.25
N ILE A 96 -21.99 69.80 10.23
CA ILE A 96 -22.79 68.79 10.93
C ILE A 96 -22.40 67.38 10.44
N GLY A 97 -22.37 67.15 9.14
CA GLY A 97 -21.96 65.86 8.55
C GLY A 97 -20.49 65.47 8.80
N VAL A 98 -19.61 66.42 9.08
CA VAL A 98 -18.21 66.14 9.51
C VAL A 98 -18.13 65.83 10.99
N ARG A 99 -18.87 66.54 11.85
CA ARG A 99 -18.95 66.26 13.30
C ARG A 99 -19.51 64.86 13.56
N TRP A 100 -20.60 64.48 12.88
CA TRP A 100 -21.17 63.13 12.96
C TRP A 100 -20.19 62.04 12.51
N ARG A 101 -19.52 62.20 11.35
CA ARG A 101 -18.50 61.24 10.91
C ARG A 101 -17.32 61.13 11.87
N LYS A 102 -16.87 62.24 12.47
CA LYS A 102 -15.83 62.20 13.52
C LYS A 102 -16.28 61.37 14.73
N ALA A 103 -17.53 61.51 15.18
CA ALA A 103 -18.08 60.72 16.27
C ALA A 103 -18.20 59.22 15.90
N GLN A 104 -18.72 58.92 14.70
CA GLN A 104 -18.84 57.55 14.17
C GLN A 104 -17.49 56.84 14.08
N TYR A 105 -16.46 57.48 13.49
CA TYR A 105 -15.11 56.91 13.43
C TYR A 105 -14.46 56.78 14.81
N GLY A 106 -14.76 57.69 15.76
CA GLY A 106 -14.32 57.59 17.16
C GLY A 106 -14.86 56.32 17.83
N ALA A 107 -16.19 56.13 17.81
CA ALA A 107 -16.85 54.96 18.35
C ALA A 107 -16.37 53.64 17.68
N TRP A 108 -16.24 53.64 16.35
CA TRP A 108 -15.73 52.50 15.58
C TRP A 108 -14.29 52.13 15.95
N SER A 109 -13.45 53.13 16.23
CA SER A 109 -12.07 52.92 16.68
C SER A 109 -12.01 52.32 18.08
N VAL A 110 -12.85 52.78 19.02
CA VAL A 110 -12.98 52.18 20.36
C VAL A 110 -13.45 50.72 20.26
N ILE A 111 -14.43 50.41 19.41
CA ILE A 111 -14.90 49.04 19.15
C ILE A 111 -13.78 48.17 18.56
N LYS A 112 -13.00 48.67 17.59
CA LYS A 112 -11.83 47.95 17.06
C LYS A 112 -10.78 47.67 18.13
N LEU A 113 -10.48 48.64 19.00
CA LEU A 113 -9.50 48.47 20.08
C LEU A 113 -9.98 47.44 21.11
N LYS A 114 -11.25 47.50 21.55
CA LYS A 114 -11.88 46.47 22.41
C LYS A 114 -11.71 45.08 21.79
N ASN A 115 -12.11 44.91 20.53
CA ASN A 115 -12.08 43.62 19.86
C ASN A 115 -10.63 43.11 19.66
N LYS A 116 -9.67 44.01 19.42
CA LYS A 116 -8.25 43.64 19.30
C LYS A 116 -7.63 43.23 20.64
N ILE A 117 -8.05 43.82 21.76
CA ILE A 117 -7.66 43.42 23.12
C ILE A 117 -8.19 42.02 23.43
N VAL A 118 -9.48 41.76 23.20
CA VAL A 118 -10.10 40.43 23.39
C VAL A 118 -9.37 39.38 22.56
N TRP A 119 -9.18 39.63 21.26
CA TRP A 119 -8.46 38.73 20.36
C TRP A 119 -7.03 38.42 20.84
N ARG A 120 -6.28 39.43 21.34
CA ARG A 120 -4.95 39.20 21.94
C ARG A 120 -5.01 38.33 23.20
N GLY A 121 -6.07 38.46 24.01
CA GLY A 121 -6.34 37.59 25.15
C GLY A 121 -6.51 36.12 24.75
N ASP A 122 -7.22 35.84 23.66
CA ASP A 122 -7.42 34.47 23.15
C ASP A 122 -6.15 33.89 22.50
N GLN A 123 -5.33 34.70 21.84
CA GLN A 123 -3.99 34.26 21.42
C GLN A 123 -3.08 33.94 22.62
N LEU A 124 -3.13 34.76 23.69
CA LEU A 124 -2.38 34.49 24.92
C LEU A 124 -2.85 33.21 25.62
N ARG A 125 -4.17 32.98 25.74
CA ARG A 125 -4.75 31.71 26.22
C ARG A 125 -4.25 30.52 25.39
N THR A 126 -4.18 30.69 24.07
CA THR A 126 -3.69 29.67 23.13
C THR A 126 -2.21 29.35 23.36
N ILE A 127 -1.34 30.35 23.50
CA ILE A 127 0.08 30.15 23.85
C ILE A 127 0.20 29.45 25.22
N GLN A 128 -0.55 29.92 26.23
CA GLN A 128 -0.51 29.36 27.59
C GLN A 128 -0.94 27.89 27.64
N ARG A 129 -1.98 27.45 26.89
CA ARG A 129 -2.38 26.03 26.87
C ARG A 129 -1.31 25.14 26.25
N TYR A 130 -0.63 25.60 25.20
CA TYR A 130 0.45 24.84 24.56
C TYR A 130 1.69 24.77 25.48
N ALA A 131 2.08 25.87 26.12
CA ALA A 131 3.19 25.88 27.08
C ALA A 131 2.93 24.97 28.30
N ARG A 132 1.76 25.09 28.95
CA ARG A 132 1.36 24.20 30.07
C ARG A 132 1.30 22.73 29.62
N GLY A 133 0.75 22.47 28.44
CA GLY A 133 0.69 21.13 27.85
C GLY A 133 2.06 20.56 27.49
N TYR A 134 3.00 21.37 27.02
CA TYR A 134 4.39 20.97 26.75
C TYR A 134 5.11 20.59 28.05
N LEU A 135 5.09 21.47 29.07
CA LEU A 135 5.74 21.21 30.37
C LEU A 135 5.16 19.96 31.07
N THR A 136 3.85 19.75 30.95
CA THR A 136 3.18 18.54 31.48
C THR A 136 3.62 17.29 30.71
N ARG A 137 3.71 17.35 29.38
CA ARG A 137 4.20 16.26 28.55
C ARG A 137 5.68 15.95 28.81
N GLN A 138 6.55 16.96 28.92
CA GLN A 138 7.97 16.77 29.20
C GLN A 138 8.20 15.97 30.50
N LYS A 139 7.41 16.27 31.54
CA LYS A 139 7.50 15.57 32.85
C LYS A 139 6.83 14.19 32.87
N LEU A 140 5.76 13.97 32.09
CA LEU A 140 4.95 12.74 32.17
C LEU A 140 5.15 11.76 31.01
N LEU A 141 5.59 12.19 29.82
CA LEU A 141 5.81 11.31 28.66
C LEU A 141 6.85 10.21 28.92
N PRO A 142 8.02 10.47 29.55
CA PRO A 142 8.97 9.40 29.85
C PRO A 142 8.35 8.33 30.75
N ARG A 143 7.60 8.75 31.77
CA ARG A 143 6.90 7.88 32.71
C ARG A 143 5.75 7.10 32.07
N LEU A 144 4.98 7.73 31.18
CA LEU A 144 3.93 7.07 30.39
C LEU A 144 4.50 6.10 29.36
N SER A 145 5.66 6.40 28.78
CA SER A 145 6.40 5.50 27.88
C SER A 145 6.88 4.25 28.64
N LEU A 146 7.52 4.45 29.79
CA LEU A 146 7.93 3.36 30.69
C LEU A 146 6.73 2.53 31.15
N TYR A 147 5.62 3.17 31.56
CA TYR A 147 4.39 2.47 31.93
C TYR A 147 3.83 1.60 30.79
N ARG A 148 3.83 2.10 29.54
CA ARG A 148 3.42 1.32 28.36
C ARG A 148 4.35 0.13 28.11
N LYS A 149 5.67 0.29 28.28
CA LYS A 149 6.64 -0.81 28.21
C LYS A 149 6.39 -1.86 29.28
N ILE A 150 6.11 -1.47 30.52
CA ILE A 150 5.76 -2.37 31.64
C ILE A 150 4.46 -3.14 31.35
N VAL A 151 3.43 -2.46 30.80
CA VAL A 151 2.18 -3.11 30.38
C VAL A 151 2.40 -4.14 29.25
N ALA A 152 3.30 -3.87 28.31
CA ALA A 152 3.71 -4.84 27.29
C ALA A 152 4.50 -6.02 27.90
N LEU A 153 5.40 -5.76 28.86
CA LEU A 153 6.13 -6.81 29.58
C LEU A 153 5.18 -7.71 30.39
N LYS A 154 4.09 -7.16 30.97
CA LYS A 154 3.04 -7.97 31.62
C LYS A 154 2.35 -8.93 30.63
N LYS A 155 2.17 -8.56 29.35
CA LYS A 155 1.62 -9.48 28.34
C LYS A 155 2.57 -10.64 28.05
N ARG A 156 3.87 -10.36 27.85
CA ARG A 156 4.91 -11.41 27.76
C ARG A 156 4.92 -12.33 28.99
N GLY A 157 4.68 -11.79 30.19
CA GLY A 157 4.54 -12.57 31.42
C GLY A 157 3.38 -13.57 31.39
N ALA A 158 2.28 -13.26 30.71
CA ALA A 158 1.14 -14.18 30.51
C ALA A 158 1.40 -15.19 29.38
N GLU A 159 2.05 -14.76 28.28
CA GLU A 159 2.54 -15.68 27.23
C GLU A 159 3.47 -16.76 27.81
N MET A 160 4.36 -16.35 28.72
CA MET A 160 5.29 -17.22 29.46
C MET A 160 4.56 -18.24 30.34
N GLN A 161 3.43 -17.87 30.96
CA GLN A 161 2.59 -18.77 31.74
C GLN A 161 1.86 -19.79 30.85
N SER A 162 1.39 -19.38 29.67
CA SER A 162 0.79 -20.29 28.68
C SER A 162 1.79 -21.25 28.03
N ILE A 163 3.11 -20.97 28.10
CA ILE A 163 4.16 -21.94 27.78
C ILE A 163 4.31 -22.96 28.92
N VAL A 164 4.37 -22.50 30.18
CA VAL A 164 4.40 -23.39 31.36
C VAL A 164 3.17 -24.31 31.45
N GLU A 165 2.01 -23.86 30.99
CA GLU A 165 0.80 -24.69 30.92
C GLU A 165 0.98 -25.96 30.06
N LYS A 166 1.82 -25.91 29.02
CA LYS A 166 2.04 -26.97 28.01
C LYS A 166 3.19 -27.93 28.34
N LEU A 167 4.02 -27.57 29.32
CA LEU A 167 5.17 -28.38 29.77
C LEU A 167 4.72 -29.62 30.57
N GLY A 168 5.58 -30.64 30.61
CA GLY A 168 5.36 -31.85 31.41
C GLY A 168 5.22 -31.56 32.91
N PRO A 169 4.48 -32.39 33.68
CA PRO A 169 4.08 -32.07 35.05
C PRO A 169 5.25 -31.78 36.01
N ASN A 170 6.38 -32.50 35.87
CA ASN A 170 7.56 -32.28 36.70
C ASN A 170 8.23 -30.94 36.39
N SER A 171 8.37 -30.59 35.10
CA SER A 171 8.93 -29.32 34.64
C SER A 171 8.03 -28.13 35.01
N LYS A 172 6.71 -28.36 35.04
CA LYS A 172 5.67 -27.34 35.24
C LYS A 172 5.68 -26.73 36.64
N ASP A 173 5.90 -27.50 37.70
CA ASP A 173 5.95 -26.99 39.08
C ASP A 173 7.19 -26.11 39.34
N GLY A 174 8.35 -26.52 38.82
CA GLY A 174 9.59 -25.74 38.93
C GLY A 174 9.51 -24.40 38.18
N TRP A 175 9.17 -24.44 36.90
CA TRP A 175 9.04 -23.22 36.09
C TRP A 175 7.87 -22.33 36.51
N GLY A 176 6.74 -22.90 36.95
CA GLY A 176 5.57 -22.13 37.41
C GLY A 176 5.91 -21.16 38.53
N LYS A 177 6.64 -21.62 39.56
CA LYS A 177 7.06 -20.80 40.70
C LYS A 177 7.95 -19.63 40.29
N GLU A 178 8.87 -19.83 39.33
CA GLU A 178 9.71 -18.75 38.83
C GLU A 178 8.94 -17.76 37.95
N VAL A 179 8.01 -18.25 37.12
CA VAL A 179 7.14 -17.44 36.26
C VAL A 179 6.19 -16.57 37.09
N ASP A 180 5.53 -17.14 38.11
CA ASP A 180 4.61 -16.42 38.99
C ASP A 180 5.36 -15.36 39.83
N SER A 181 6.54 -15.71 40.36
CA SER A 181 7.46 -14.74 40.99
C SER A 181 7.78 -13.57 40.06
N THR A 182 8.06 -13.87 38.78
CA THR A 182 8.37 -12.85 37.78
C THR A 182 7.15 -11.99 37.44
N GLN A 183 5.94 -12.57 37.34
CA GLN A 183 4.71 -11.81 37.15
C GLN A 183 4.40 -10.88 38.33
N GLN A 184 4.57 -11.34 39.57
CA GLN A 184 4.35 -10.52 40.77
C GLN A 184 5.28 -9.31 40.80
N ASN A 185 6.57 -9.49 40.47
CA ASN A 185 7.52 -8.38 40.33
C ASN A 185 7.09 -7.36 39.26
N ILE A 186 6.61 -7.81 38.09
CA ILE A 186 6.10 -6.92 37.03
C ILE A 186 4.83 -6.16 37.49
N ILE A 187 3.97 -6.78 38.29
CA ILE A 187 2.77 -6.14 38.85
C ILE A 187 3.15 -5.08 39.91
N GLN A 188 4.12 -5.39 40.78
CA GLN A 188 4.65 -4.45 41.77
C GLN A 188 5.32 -3.25 41.10
N LEU A 189 6.15 -3.50 40.08
CA LEU A 189 6.77 -2.48 39.22
C LEU A 189 5.72 -1.58 38.54
N LEU A 190 4.62 -2.15 38.05
CA LEU A 190 3.52 -1.40 37.44
C LEU A 190 2.83 -0.47 38.46
N TYR A 191 2.68 -0.90 39.71
CA TYR A 191 2.16 -0.07 40.81
C TYR A 191 3.14 1.03 41.22
N GLN A 192 4.43 0.71 41.39
CA GLN A 192 5.50 1.68 41.66
C GLN A 192 5.60 2.74 40.55
N CYS A 193 5.47 2.34 39.28
CA CYS A 193 5.48 3.25 38.13
C CYS A 193 4.34 4.29 38.22
N LYS A 194 3.20 3.97 38.85
CA LYS A 194 2.10 4.93 39.11
C LYS A 194 2.36 5.88 40.30
N LYS A 195 3.16 5.50 41.31
CA LYS A 195 3.42 6.34 42.49
C LYS A 195 4.38 7.50 42.18
N ARG A 196 3.87 8.74 42.24
CA ARG A 196 4.58 9.97 41.83
C ARG A 196 5.95 10.20 42.50
N GLU A 197 6.15 9.68 43.71
CA GLU A 197 7.38 9.82 44.51
C GLU A 197 8.55 8.94 44.02
N MET A 198 8.28 7.87 43.25
CA MET A 198 9.34 7.01 42.72
C MET A 198 10.12 7.73 41.62
N GLU A 199 11.46 7.71 41.74
CA GLU A 199 12.36 8.20 40.70
C GLU A 199 12.22 7.41 39.39
N LEU A 200 12.31 8.13 38.26
CA LEU A 200 12.10 7.55 36.93
C LEU A 200 13.19 6.52 36.61
N ASP A 201 14.44 6.86 36.88
CA ASP A 201 15.61 6.07 36.50
C ASP A 201 15.72 4.78 37.34
N ALA A 202 15.29 4.82 38.60
CA ALA A 202 15.14 3.63 39.42
C ALA A 202 14.06 2.70 38.84
N CYS A 203 12.90 3.25 38.48
CA CYS A 203 11.84 2.48 37.82
C CYS A 203 12.26 1.93 36.45
N ALA A 204 13.15 2.62 35.73
CA ALA A 204 13.69 2.17 34.44
C ALA A 204 14.70 1.02 34.61
N LYS A 205 15.64 1.12 35.56
CA LYS A 205 16.58 0.04 35.90
C LYS A 205 15.85 -1.23 36.32
N ASN A 206 14.84 -1.11 37.19
CA ASN A 206 14.03 -2.25 37.63
C ASN A 206 13.21 -2.86 36.47
N TYR A 207 12.75 -2.05 35.51
CA TYR A 207 12.13 -2.55 34.27
C TYR A 207 13.11 -3.34 33.41
N GLU A 208 14.34 -2.86 33.21
CA GLU A 208 15.35 -3.59 32.44
C GLU A 208 15.74 -4.91 33.11
N GLU A 209 15.83 -4.94 34.44
CA GLU A 209 16.09 -6.18 35.18
C GLU A 209 14.94 -7.18 35.00
N CYS A 210 13.68 -6.73 35.14
CA CYS A 210 12.52 -7.56 34.86
C CYS A 210 12.49 -8.07 33.41
N LEU A 211 12.88 -7.23 32.44
CA LEU A 211 12.98 -7.62 31.03
C LEU A 211 14.08 -8.66 30.82
N ARG A 212 15.29 -8.45 31.37
CA ARG A 212 16.40 -9.41 31.32
C ARG A 212 16.03 -10.74 31.99
N ARG A 213 15.22 -10.74 33.05
CA ARG A 213 14.70 -11.96 33.68
C ARG A 213 13.65 -12.67 32.81
N VAL A 214 12.68 -11.95 32.27
CA VAL A 214 11.66 -12.50 31.35
C VAL A 214 12.31 -13.10 30.09
N ASP A 215 13.22 -12.38 29.43
CA ASP A 215 13.85 -12.87 28.20
C ASP A 215 14.76 -14.09 28.47
N LYS A 216 15.41 -14.16 29.66
CA LYS A 216 16.12 -15.37 30.11
C LYS A 216 15.17 -16.56 30.29
N ILE A 217 14.08 -16.39 31.04
CA ILE A 217 13.12 -17.47 31.32
C ILE A 217 12.44 -17.93 30.03
N ILE A 218 12.04 -17.02 29.13
CA ILE A 218 11.46 -17.38 27.81
C ILE A 218 12.45 -18.21 26.97
N ASN A 219 13.73 -17.84 26.95
CA ASN A 219 14.73 -18.61 26.21
C ASN A 219 14.99 -19.99 26.85
N ALA A 220 15.04 -20.08 28.18
CA ALA A 220 15.18 -21.35 28.89
C ALA A 220 13.96 -22.27 28.70
N LEU A 221 12.73 -21.73 28.80
CA LEU A 221 11.49 -22.45 28.52
C LEU A 221 11.41 -22.96 27.07
N ARG A 222 11.87 -22.17 26.09
CA ARG A 222 11.96 -22.61 24.69
C ARG A 222 12.99 -23.72 24.49
N GLY A 223 14.14 -23.63 25.17
CA GLY A 223 15.12 -24.71 25.20
C GLY A 223 14.56 -26.00 25.83
N GLN A 224 13.84 -25.88 26.95
CA GLN A 224 13.20 -27.01 27.62
C GLN A 224 12.09 -27.63 26.75
N MET A 225 11.25 -26.82 26.10
CA MET A 225 10.24 -27.32 25.15
C MET A 225 10.90 -28.10 23.99
N ALA A 226 11.97 -27.56 23.39
CA ALA A 226 12.69 -28.24 22.33
C ALA A 226 13.37 -29.54 22.81
N ALA A 227 13.87 -29.58 24.05
CA ALA A 227 14.41 -30.80 24.66
C ALA A 227 13.30 -31.84 24.94
N ASP A 228 12.20 -31.45 25.57
CA ASP A 228 11.02 -32.30 25.82
C ASP A 228 10.43 -32.86 24.50
N GLU A 229 10.45 -32.08 23.42
CA GLU A 229 10.01 -32.50 22.07
C GLU A 229 11.02 -33.43 21.39
N ALA A 230 12.32 -33.13 21.45
CA ALA A 230 13.37 -34.02 20.95
C ALA A 230 13.38 -35.37 21.68
N ASP A 231 13.15 -35.38 23.00
CA ASP A 231 13.10 -36.59 23.82
C ASP A 231 11.84 -37.43 23.52
N ARG A 232 10.71 -36.79 23.16
CA ARG A 232 9.52 -37.47 22.61
C ARG A 232 9.79 -38.07 21.23
N LEU A 233 10.40 -37.32 20.31
CA LEU A 233 10.77 -37.81 18.99
C LEU A 233 11.75 -39.00 19.08
N ALA A 234 12.76 -38.92 19.94
CA ALA A 234 13.71 -40.01 20.19
C ALA A 234 13.06 -41.24 20.85
N ARG A 235 11.98 -41.09 21.63
CA ARG A 235 11.19 -42.24 22.11
C ARG A 235 10.39 -42.89 20.98
N ILE A 236 9.77 -42.09 20.12
CA ILE A 236 9.01 -42.57 18.95
C ILE A 236 9.95 -43.25 17.93
N GLU A 237 11.11 -42.67 17.65
CA GLU A 237 12.13 -43.25 16.76
C GLU A 237 12.68 -44.58 17.29
N ARG A 238 13.00 -44.66 18.60
CA ARG A 238 13.37 -45.93 19.24
C ARG A 238 12.26 -46.97 19.12
N GLN A 239 10.99 -46.60 19.30
CA GLN A 239 9.86 -47.51 19.15
C GLN A 239 9.75 -48.03 17.71
N ILE A 240 9.74 -47.13 16.72
CA ILE A 240 9.71 -47.47 15.29
C ILE A 240 10.90 -48.38 14.90
N LYS A 241 12.09 -48.13 15.45
CA LYS A 241 13.26 -48.98 15.22
C LYS A 241 13.09 -50.38 15.85
N MET A 242 12.65 -50.46 17.10
CA MET A 242 12.38 -51.75 17.77
C MET A 242 11.33 -52.58 17.04
N ASP A 243 10.29 -51.94 16.50
CA ASP A 243 9.23 -52.64 15.77
C ASP A 243 9.67 -53.05 14.36
N ARG A 244 10.49 -52.25 13.67
CA ARG A 244 11.19 -52.71 12.44
C ARG A 244 12.12 -53.90 12.69
N GLU A 245 12.90 -53.88 13.78
CA GLU A 245 13.76 -55.00 14.15
C GLU A 245 12.97 -56.25 14.53
N ARG A 246 11.71 -56.13 14.97
CA ARG A 246 10.79 -57.27 15.14
C ARG A 246 10.29 -57.79 13.80
N GLU A 247 9.76 -56.91 12.95
CA GLU A 247 9.32 -57.26 11.60
C GLU A 247 10.42 -57.96 10.78
N GLU A 248 11.68 -57.52 10.89
CA GLU A 248 12.82 -58.16 10.21
C GLU A 248 13.13 -59.54 10.78
N ARG A 249 13.06 -59.73 12.11
CA ARG A 249 13.22 -61.06 12.74
C ARG A 249 12.12 -62.01 12.33
N GLU A 250 10.86 -61.56 12.35
CA GLU A 250 9.69 -62.34 11.92
C GLU A 250 9.83 -62.76 10.45
N LYS A 251 10.23 -61.85 9.55
CA LYS A 251 10.48 -62.17 8.13
C LYS A 251 11.67 -63.12 7.91
N ILE A 252 12.67 -63.12 8.79
CA ILE A 252 13.80 -64.06 8.75
C ILE A 252 13.39 -65.44 9.29
N GLU A 253 12.57 -65.49 10.35
CA GLU A 253 12.08 -66.72 10.95
C GLU A 253 11.02 -67.42 10.08
N GLU A 254 10.13 -66.66 9.44
CA GLU A 254 9.19 -67.14 8.43
C GLU A 254 9.93 -67.76 7.23
N ARG A 255 10.96 -67.08 6.70
CA ARG A 255 11.81 -67.63 5.62
C ARG A 255 12.44 -68.97 5.99
N LYS A 256 13.00 -69.09 7.20
CA LYS A 256 13.58 -70.35 7.70
C LYS A 256 12.52 -71.45 7.89
N ASN A 257 11.31 -71.09 8.30
CA ASN A 257 10.19 -72.02 8.43
C ASN A 257 9.71 -72.53 7.06
N ILE A 258 9.74 -71.69 6.02
CA ILE A 258 9.48 -72.09 4.63
C ILE A 258 10.59 -73.03 4.13
N GLU A 259 11.85 -72.61 4.24
CA GLU A 259 13.03 -73.39 3.82
C GLU A 259 13.08 -74.78 4.50
N MET A 260 12.81 -74.85 5.80
CA MET A 260 12.73 -76.11 6.56
C MET A 260 11.53 -76.99 6.17
N ARG A 261 10.45 -76.43 5.66
CA ARG A 261 9.31 -77.20 5.10
C ARG A 261 9.66 -77.78 3.74
N GLU A 262 10.26 -76.98 2.87
CA GLU A 262 10.72 -77.43 1.55
C GLU A 262 11.78 -78.54 1.67
N GLU A 263 12.72 -78.43 2.62
CA GLU A 263 13.68 -79.50 2.91
C GLU A 263 12.98 -80.79 3.39
N ASN A 264 12.00 -80.69 4.29
CA ASN A 264 11.25 -81.86 4.79
C ASN A 264 10.34 -82.49 3.73
N GLU A 265 9.75 -81.71 2.81
CA GLU A 265 9.01 -82.26 1.67
C GLU A 265 9.93 -82.98 0.69
N ASN A 266 11.08 -82.40 0.35
CA ASN A 266 12.04 -83.04 -0.55
C ASN A 266 12.58 -84.35 0.04
N ARG A 267 12.99 -84.36 1.32
CA ARG A 267 13.46 -85.58 2.00
C ARG A 267 12.37 -86.66 2.11
N ARG A 268 11.09 -86.27 2.17
CA ARG A 268 9.95 -87.21 2.06
C ARG A 268 9.82 -87.78 0.65
N ARG A 269 9.86 -86.94 -0.39
CA ARG A 269 9.76 -87.36 -1.79
C ARG A 269 10.91 -88.29 -2.18
N GLU A 270 12.14 -88.01 -1.73
CA GLU A 270 13.30 -88.87 -1.94
C GLU A 270 13.10 -90.29 -1.35
N MET A 271 12.66 -90.38 -0.08
CA MET A 271 12.37 -91.68 0.56
C MET A 271 11.19 -92.42 -0.09
N GLU A 272 10.22 -91.70 -0.65
CA GLU A 272 9.06 -92.30 -1.33
C GLU A 272 9.42 -92.78 -2.76
N GLU A 273 10.23 -92.03 -3.49
CA GLU A 273 10.82 -92.47 -4.75
C GLU A 273 11.76 -93.69 -4.57
N GLU A 274 12.59 -93.71 -3.52
CA GLU A 274 13.46 -94.85 -3.23
C GLU A 274 12.65 -96.12 -2.94
N ARG A 275 11.55 -96.00 -2.17
CA ARG A 275 10.60 -97.10 -1.96
C ARG A 275 9.94 -97.57 -3.25
N GLN A 276 9.45 -96.67 -4.10
CA GLN A 276 8.84 -97.03 -5.39
C GLN A 276 9.84 -97.66 -6.36
N ARG A 277 11.13 -97.27 -6.30
CA ARG A 277 12.21 -97.91 -7.09
C ARG A 277 12.49 -99.32 -6.58
N ALA A 278 12.56 -99.53 -5.26
CA ALA A 278 12.75 -100.85 -4.64
C ALA A 278 11.54 -101.79 -4.87
N GLU A 279 10.31 -101.27 -4.86
CA GLU A 279 9.10 -102.03 -5.16
C GLU A 279 9.06 -102.44 -6.64
N LYS A 280 9.45 -101.54 -7.57
CA LYS A 280 9.58 -101.88 -8.99
C LYS A 280 10.64 -102.94 -9.26
N THR A 281 11.82 -102.87 -8.64
CA THR A 281 12.86 -103.90 -8.85
C THR A 281 12.42 -105.26 -8.30
N ALA A 282 11.79 -105.31 -7.12
CA ALA A 282 11.23 -106.54 -6.58
C ALA A 282 10.13 -107.13 -7.48
N MET A 283 9.25 -106.29 -8.03
CA MET A 283 8.16 -106.72 -8.91
C MET A 283 8.65 -107.24 -10.28
N ASP A 284 9.71 -106.62 -10.83
CA ASP A 284 10.37 -107.10 -12.04
C ASP A 284 11.18 -108.39 -11.82
N GLU A 285 11.81 -108.58 -10.65
CA GLU A 285 12.44 -109.88 -10.30
C GLU A 285 11.40 -110.99 -10.14
N MET A 286 10.26 -110.69 -9.51
CA MET A 286 9.17 -111.65 -9.33
C MET A 286 8.58 -112.08 -10.69
N LYS A 287 8.35 -111.12 -11.60
CA LYS A 287 7.96 -111.41 -12.99
C LYS A 287 9.01 -112.23 -13.74
N LYS A 288 10.30 -111.90 -13.61
CA LYS A 288 11.40 -112.64 -14.26
C LYS A 288 11.57 -114.07 -13.74
N ARG A 289 11.09 -114.38 -12.52
CA ARG A 289 11.00 -115.77 -12.03
C ARG A 289 9.78 -116.49 -12.62
N ALA A 290 8.60 -115.90 -12.54
CA ALA A 290 7.37 -116.50 -13.12
C ALA A 290 7.52 -116.83 -14.61
N VAL A 291 8.08 -115.91 -15.40
CA VAL A 291 8.32 -116.12 -16.85
C VAL A 291 9.29 -117.28 -17.12
N ARG A 292 10.27 -117.56 -16.25
CA ARG A 292 11.18 -118.73 -16.42
C ARG A 292 10.47 -120.04 -16.13
N GLU A 293 9.71 -120.12 -15.04
CA GLU A 293 8.96 -121.33 -14.68
C GLU A 293 7.85 -121.66 -15.70
N GLU A 294 7.32 -120.65 -16.39
CA GLU A 294 6.36 -120.82 -17.48
C GLU A 294 7.04 -121.19 -18.81
N GLN A 295 8.19 -120.58 -19.13
CA GLN A 295 9.00 -120.93 -20.30
C GLN A 295 9.51 -122.39 -20.24
N GLU A 296 10.08 -122.82 -19.12
CA GLU A 296 10.59 -124.19 -18.94
C GLU A 296 9.48 -125.25 -19.06
N ARG A 297 8.23 -124.91 -18.70
CA ARG A 297 7.06 -125.79 -18.88
C ARG A 297 6.55 -125.83 -20.31
N MET A 298 6.67 -124.74 -21.07
CA MET A 298 6.24 -124.68 -22.47
C MET A 298 7.27 -125.30 -23.42
N ASP A 299 8.56 -125.07 -23.18
CA ASP A 299 9.64 -125.63 -24.01
C ASP A 299 9.69 -127.17 -23.92
N ALA A 300 9.46 -127.72 -22.72
CA ALA A 300 9.32 -129.17 -22.51
C ALA A 300 8.12 -129.79 -23.25
N LEU A 301 7.11 -129.00 -23.60
CA LEU A 301 5.88 -129.45 -24.27
C LEU A 301 5.90 -129.18 -25.78
N MET A 302 6.71 -128.23 -26.26
CA MET A 302 6.99 -128.05 -27.69
C MET A 302 8.11 -128.95 -28.22
N ALA A 303 9.09 -129.32 -27.40
CA ALA A 303 10.15 -130.27 -27.80
C ALA A 303 9.58 -131.62 -28.30
N ALA A 304 8.54 -132.13 -27.64
CA ALA A 304 7.84 -133.36 -28.05
C ALA A 304 6.86 -133.20 -29.24
N ARG A 305 6.82 -132.02 -29.88
CA ARG A 305 5.89 -131.70 -30.98
C ARG A 305 6.58 -131.13 -32.23
N MET A 306 7.78 -130.56 -32.08
CA MET A 306 8.58 -130.07 -33.21
C MET A 306 9.15 -131.20 -34.09
N GLU A 307 9.44 -132.37 -33.49
CA GLU A 307 10.13 -133.49 -34.15
C GLU A 307 9.32 -134.15 -35.30
N GLU A 308 8.01 -133.89 -35.41
CA GLU A 308 7.14 -134.46 -36.45
C GLU A 308 6.72 -133.46 -37.54
N GLN A 309 6.92 -132.14 -37.36
CA GLN A 309 6.32 -131.12 -38.25
C GLN A 309 7.28 -130.09 -38.87
N GLU A 310 8.60 -130.20 -38.64
CA GLU A 310 9.62 -129.36 -39.29
C GLU A 310 9.98 -129.88 -40.71
N ARG A 311 9.00 -129.91 -41.64
CA ARG A 311 9.21 -130.48 -43.00
C ARG A 311 8.79 -129.61 -44.19
N LEU A 312 7.90 -128.62 -44.04
CA LEU A 312 7.40 -127.80 -45.15
C LEU A 312 7.06 -126.37 -44.72
N ASP A 313 7.70 -125.41 -45.41
CA ASP A 313 7.33 -123.98 -45.55
C ASP A 313 7.20 -123.13 -44.27
N GLY A 314 7.35 -121.79 -44.34
CA GLY A 314 7.64 -120.95 -45.49
C GLY A 314 7.94 -119.51 -45.06
N GLN A 315 8.57 -118.73 -45.92
CA GLN A 315 9.02 -117.37 -45.59
C GLN A 315 7.91 -116.31 -45.75
N LEU A 316 8.10 -115.19 -45.05
CA LEU A 316 7.79 -113.83 -45.51
C LEU A 316 6.31 -113.35 -45.47
N ALA A 317 5.91 -112.78 -44.33
CA ALA A 317 4.92 -111.69 -44.25
C ALA A 317 5.22 -110.79 -43.03
N GLY A 318 4.99 -109.48 -43.07
CA GLY A 318 4.57 -108.66 -44.21
C GLY A 318 4.04 -107.29 -43.76
N ARG A 319 4.81 -106.23 -44.02
CA ARG A 319 4.50 -104.82 -43.69
C ARG A 319 3.06 -104.38 -44.03
N LEU A 320 2.41 -103.68 -43.09
CA LEU A 320 1.63 -102.44 -43.28
C LEU A 320 1.70 -101.68 -41.92
N ALA A 321 1.90 -100.36 -41.78
CA ALA A 321 1.26 -99.19 -42.42
C ALA A 321 -0.22 -99.03 -42.00
N ALA A 322 -0.78 -97.83 -41.75
CA ALA A 322 -0.25 -96.48 -41.48
C ALA A 322 -1.43 -95.56 -41.06
N GLU A 323 -1.11 -94.34 -40.60
CA GLU A 323 -1.93 -93.10 -40.74
C GLU A 323 -3.14 -92.82 -39.79
N LYS A 324 -3.37 -91.50 -39.60
CA LYS A 324 -4.58 -90.77 -39.11
C LYS A 324 -5.00 -90.89 -37.62
N GLY A 325 -5.45 -89.83 -36.93
CA GLY A 325 -5.43 -88.37 -37.25
C GLY A 325 -6.50 -87.52 -36.52
N GLY A 326 -6.19 -86.24 -36.20
CA GLY A 326 -7.07 -85.23 -35.54
C GLY A 326 -6.84 -85.13 -34.01
N ASP A 327 -6.45 -84.02 -33.36
CA ASP A 327 -6.57 -82.54 -33.57
C ASP A 327 -7.97 -81.98 -33.16
N ALA A 328 -8.16 -80.78 -32.58
CA ALA A 328 -7.34 -79.56 -32.54
C ALA A 328 -7.60 -78.60 -31.34
N THR A 329 -7.02 -77.38 -31.38
CA THR A 329 -7.30 -76.11 -30.61
C THR A 329 -6.69 -75.91 -29.19
N LEU A 330 -6.39 -74.69 -28.68
CA LEU A 330 -6.01 -73.35 -29.24
C LEU A 330 -5.56 -72.37 -28.09
N ILE A 331 -5.10 -71.14 -28.42
CA ILE A 331 -5.06 -69.87 -27.64
C ILE A 331 -3.67 -69.35 -27.12
N GLN A 332 -3.55 -68.01 -27.04
CA GLN A 332 -2.41 -67.12 -26.70
C GLN A 332 -2.33 -66.77 -25.18
N GLN A 333 -1.45 -65.92 -24.58
CA GLN A 333 -0.45 -64.89 -24.97
C GLN A 333 0.58 -64.73 -23.79
N GLN A 334 1.80 -64.13 -23.78
CA GLN A 334 2.53 -63.08 -24.54
C GLN A 334 2.02 -61.63 -24.28
N ILE A 335 2.78 -60.51 -24.27
CA ILE A 335 4.21 -60.07 -24.51
C ILE A 335 4.41 -58.85 -23.55
N THR A 336 5.51 -58.51 -22.84
CA THR A 336 6.99 -58.37 -23.04
C THR A 336 7.47 -57.02 -23.67
N SER A 337 8.75 -56.64 -23.46
CA SER A 337 9.17 -55.23 -23.22
C SER A 337 10.21 -54.59 -24.19
N ALA A 338 10.20 -53.23 -24.22
CA ALA A 338 11.34 -52.29 -24.36
C ALA A 338 11.98 -51.88 -25.73
N SER A 339 12.00 -50.55 -25.97
CA SER A 339 13.07 -49.67 -26.53
C SER A 339 13.72 -49.88 -27.91
N SER A 340 13.72 -48.83 -28.77
CA SER A 340 14.94 -48.06 -29.22
C SER A 340 14.66 -46.94 -30.27
N SER A 341 15.61 -46.01 -30.44
CA SER A 341 15.47 -44.68 -31.11
C SER A 341 16.01 -44.58 -32.55
N TYR A 342 15.55 -43.59 -33.34
CA TYR A 342 16.41 -42.66 -34.16
C TYR A 342 15.64 -41.42 -34.69
N SER A 343 16.28 -40.55 -35.49
CA SER A 343 16.02 -39.09 -35.56
C SER A 343 16.05 -38.38 -36.94
N SER A 344 15.30 -37.28 -37.12
CA SER A 344 15.53 -36.11 -38.02
C SER A 344 14.52 -34.99 -37.66
N SER A 345 14.85 -33.72 -37.36
CA SER A 345 15.39 -32.60 -38.19
C SER A 345 14.37 -32.10 -39.26
N THR A 346 14.08 -30.81 -39.51
CA THR A 346 14.70 -29.47 -39.29
C THR A 346 13.60 -28.37 -39.19
N SER A 347 13.78 -27.07 -38.86
CA SER A 347 14.77 -26.27 -38.08
C SER A 347 14.25 -24.80 -37.86
N SER A 348 14.98 -23.99 -37.08
CA SER A 348 15.11 -22.50 -37.12
C SER A 348 13.92 -21.55 -36.83
N GLY A 349 14.12 -20.64 -35.86
CA GLY A 349 13.26 -19.46 -35.61
C GLY A 349 13.68 -18.64 -34.38
N ASN A 350 14.74 -17.83 -34.48
CA ASN A 350 15.30 -17.07 -33.35
C ASN A 350 14.38 -15.95 -32.83
N ASN A 351 14.30 -15.82 -31.50
CA ASN A 351 14.46 -14.55 -30.78
C ASN A 351 14.64 -14.80 -29.27
N ASN A 352 15.89 -14.88 -28.81
CA ASN A 352 16.23 -15.09 -27.40
C ASN A 352 16.81 -13.81 -26.79
N ASP A 353 15.94 -12.94 -26.28
CA ASP A 353 16.34 -11.76 -25.49
C ASP A 353 15.38 -11.55 -24.31
N ARG A 354 15.53 -12.40 -23.28
CA ARG A 354 14.92 -12.20 -21.96
C ARG A 354 16.00 -12.26 -20.89
N ARG A 355 16.35 -11.08 -20.38
CA ARG A 355 17.26 -10.93 -19.24
C ARG A 355 16.60 -11.50 -17.98
N ASN A 356 17.11 -12.66 -17.55
CA ASN A 356 17.13 -13.22 -16.20
C ASN A 356 16.18 -12.55 -15.17
N SER A 357 14.89 -12.95 -15.15
CA SER A 357 14.01 -12.73 -14.00
C SER A 357 14.08 -13.94 -13.07
N LYS A 358 14.25 -13.70 -11.77
CA LYS A 358 14.27 -14.71 -10.70
C LYS A 358 12.95 -15.50 -10.59
N TYR A 359 11.85 -14.92 -11.09
CA TYR A 359 10.51 -15.49 -11.06
C TYR A 359 9.79 -15.28 -12.41
N ASP A 360 9.20 -16.34 -12.97
CA ASP A 360 8.21 -16.23 -14.05
C ASP A 360 6.80 -16.31 -13.47
N LEU A 361 6.12 -15.16 -13.47
CA LEU A 361 4.77 -14.99 -12.93
C LEU A 361 3.73 -14.85 -14.06
N SER A 362 4.09 -15.16 -15.31
CA SER A 362 3.23 -14.94 -16.48
C SER A 362 1.99 -15.84 -16.52
N SER A 363 2.02 -17.00 -15.84
CA SER A 363 0.90 -17.95 -15.70
C SER A 363 -0.06 -17.65 -14.54
N TRP A 364 0.33 -16.78 -13.59
CA TRP A 364 -0.40 -16.56 -12.34
C TRP A 364 -1.72 -15.81 -12.56
N LYS A 365 -2.72 -16.02 -11.69
CA LYS A 365 -3.99 -15.28 -11.70
C LYS A 365 -3.90 -13.96 -10.95
N TYR A 366 -4.84 -13.04 -11.22
CA TYR A 366 -4.86 -11.72 -10.58
C TYR A 366 -5.03 -11.80 -9.04
N ALA A 367 -5.83 -12.75 -8.54
CA ALA A 367 -5.96 -13.00 -7.10
C ALA A 367 -4.62 -13.44 -6.48
N GLU A 368 -3.94 -14.42 -7.10
CA GLU A 368 -2.65 -14.96 -6.63
C GLU A 368 -1.56 -13.85 -6.58
N LEU A 369 -1.50 -12.97 -7.58
CA LEU A 369 -0.62 -11.79 -7.57
C LEU A 369 -1.00 -10.81 -6.44
N ARG A 370 -2.29 -10.51 -6.27
CA ARG A 370 -2.79 -9.60 -5.23
C ARG A 370 -2.49 -10.11 -3.83
N ASP A 371 -2.76 -11.38 -3.55
CA ASP A 371 -2.61 -11.95 -2.22
C ASP A 371 -1.12 -12.10 -1.88
N THR A 372 -0.27 -12.45 -2.85
CA THR A 372 1.19 -12.48 -2.68
C THR A 372 1.76 -11.10 -2.39
N ILE A 373 1.26 -10.03 -3.04
CA ILE A 373 1.68 -8.64 -2.75
C ILE A 373 1.32 -8.23 -1.30
N ASN A 374 0.23 -8.74 -0.74
CA ASN A 374 -0.22 -8.40 0.62
C ASN A 374 0.34 -9.31 1.72
N THR A 375 0.93 -10.47 1.38
CA THR A 375 1.28 -11.52 2.36
C THR A 375 2.76 -11.93 2.34
N SER A 376 3.54 -11.57 1.31
CA SER A 376 4.97 -11.91 1.21
C SER A 376 5.89 -10.75 1.59
N ASN A 377 7.10 -11.07 2.07
CA ASN A 377 8.15 -10.13 2.46
C ASN A 377 9.42 -10.25 1.58
N ASP A 378 9.39 -11.01 0.48
CA ASP A 378 10.51 -11.05 -0.47
C ASP A 378 10.41 -9.87 -1.44
N MET A 379 11.34 -8.92 -1.30
CA MET A 379 11.39 -7.70 -2.10
C MET A 379 11.54 -7.99 -3.60
N ASP A 380 12.26 -9.03 -4.01
CA ASP A 380 12.44 -9.36 -5.43
C ASP A 380 11.12 -9.87 -6.03
N LEU A 381 10.40 -10.71 -5.27
CA LEU A 381 9.10 -11.25 -5.66
C LEU A 381 8.02 -10.16 -5.71
N LEU A 382 8.00 -9.25 -4.72
CA LEU A 382 7.08 -8.11 -4.69
C LEU A 382 7.29 -7.17 -5.89
N LEU A 383 8.54 -6.92 -6.28
CA LEU A 383 8.86 -6.14 -7.49
C LEU A 383 8.39 -6.87 -8.76
N ALA A 384 8.69 -8.16 -8.91
CA ALA A 384 8.23 -8.97 -10.06
C ALA A 384 6.70 -9.00 -10.18
N CYS A 385 5.97 -9.20 -9.06
CA CYS A 385 4.51 -9.14 -9.01
C CYS A 385 3.95 -7.79 -9.48
N LYS A 386 4.59 -6.68 -9.06
CA LYS A 386 4.21 -5.31 -9.46
C LYS A 386 4.47 -5.06 -10.96
N GLU A 387 5.57 -5.55 -11.49
CA GLU A 387 5.90 -5.41 -12.91
C GLU A 387 4.96 -6.23 -13.82
N GLU A 388 4.61 -7.46 -13.44
CA GLU A 388 3.59 -8.25 -14.15
C GLU A 388 2.20 -7.61 -14.07
N PHE A 389 1.80 -7.06 -12.92
CA PHE A 389 0.55 -6.30 -12.81
C PHE A 389 0.53 -5.10 -13.78
N HIS A 390 1.58 -4.28 -13.80
CA HIS A 390 1.70 -3.16 -14.74
C HIS A 390 1.82 -3.62 -16.19
N ARG A 391 2.43 -4.77 -16.49
CA ARG A 391 2.50 -5.36 -17.84
C ARG A 391 1.10 -5.77 -18.32
N ARG A 392 0.33 -6.48 -17.49
CA ARG A 392 -1.04 -6.90 -17.80
C ARG A 392 -2.00 -5.72 -17.94
N LEU A 393 -1.89 -4.71 -17.07
CA LEU A 393 -2.65 -3.46 -17.19
C LEU A 393 -2.37 -2.73 -18.50
N ARG A 394 -1.09 -2.68 -18.95
CA ARG A 394 -0.73 -2.12 -20.27
C ARG A 394 -1.36 -2.90 -21.44
N TYR A 395 -1.37 -4.23 -21.39
CA TYR A 395 -2.07 -5.04 -22.42
C TYR A 395 -3.59 -4.82 -22.39
N PHE A 396 -4.22 -4.76 -21.21
CA PHE A 396 -5.64 -4.48 -21.08
C PHE A 396 -6.01 -3.09 -21.62
N ASN A 397 -5.24 -2.06 -21.28
CA ASN A 397 -5.48 -0.69 -21.76
C ASN A 397 -5.24 -0.58 -23.28
N ALA A 398 -4.21 -1.22 -23.82
CA ALA A 398 -3.95 -1.26 -25.27
C ALA A 398 -5.02 -2.06 -26.04
N TRP A 399 -5.61 -3.09 -25.42
CA TRP A 399 -6.76 -3.82 -25.96
C TRP A 399 -8.04 -2.97 -25.91
N LYS A 400 -8.30 -2.28 -24.79
CA LYS A 400 -9.44 -1.37 -24.61
C LYS A 400 -9.39 -0.22 -25.64
N GLN A 401 -8.23 0.43 -25.80
CA GLN A 401 -8.04 1.52 -26.79
C GLN A 401 -8.26 1.07 -28.24
N LYS A 402 -7.94 -0.20 -28.57
CA LYS A 402 -8.17 -0.76 -29.91
C LYS A 402 -9.63 -1.15 -30.17
N ASN A 403 -10.38 -1.47 -29.11
CA ASN A 403 -11.75 -1.98 -29.23
C ASN A 403 -12.85 -0.97 -28.83
N GLN A 404 -12.51 0.16 -28.20
CA GLN A 404 -13.47 1.23 -27.92
C GLN A 404 -13.93 1.93 -29.19
N THR A 405 -15.25 2.14 -29.30
CA THR A 405 -15.85 2.96 -30.35
C THR A 405 -15.47 4.43 -30.17
N ASP A 406 -15.45 5.21 -31.26
CA ASP A 406 -15.04 6.62 -31.19
C ASP A 406 -15.99 7.49 -30.35
N LYS A 407 -17.20 6.99 -30.07
CA LYS A 407 -18.15 7.61 -29.14
C LYS A 407 -17.67 7.50 -27.69
N GLU A 408 -17.18 6.33 -27.28
CA GLU A 408 -16.65 6.08 -25.94
C GLU A 408 -15.30 6.79 -25.71
N LYS A 409 -14.46 6.87 -26.75
CA LYS A 409 -13.17 7.61 -26.69
C LYS A 409 -13.35 9.08 -26.31
N ALA A 410 -14.46 9.72 -26.68
CA ALA A 410 -14.74 11.12 -26.35
C ALA A 410 -15.15 11.34 -24.87
N GLU A 411 -15.71 10.32 -24.23
CA GLU A 411 -16.15 10.35 -22.83
C GLU A 411 -15.04 9.92 -21.87
N ASP A 412 -14.32 8.83 -22.19
CA ASP A 412 -13.24 8.30 -21.35
C ASP A 412 -11.93 9.12 -21.44
N ALA A 413 -11.73 9.96 -22.47
CA ALA A 413 -10.56 10.84 -22.56
C ALA A 413 -10.64 12.01 -21.56
N ARG A 414 -10.32 11.71 -20.28
CA ARG A 414 -10.26 12.65 -19.14
C ARG A 414 -8.99 13.52 -19.16
N LEU A 415 -8.77 14.17 -20.30
CA LEU A 415 -7.84 15.28 -20.43
C LEU A 415 -8.26 16.45 -19.52
N PRO A 416 -7.32 17.22 -18.94
CA PRO A 416 -7.62 18.44 -18.20
C PRO A 416 -8.52 19.38 -19.00
N PHE A 417 -9.40 20.13 -18.33
CA PHE A 417 -10.39 21.00 -18.99
C PHE A 417 -9.75 21.97 -20.01
N ASN A 418 -8.58 22.52 -19.66
CA ASN A 418 -7.78 23.43 -20.49
C ASN A 418 -6.96 22.76 -21.61
N ALA A 419 -7.02 21.43 -21.76
CA ALA A 419 -6.38 20.66 -22.83
C ALA A 419 -7.34 20.25 -23.96
N ARG A 420 -8.67 20.29 -23.75
CA ARG A 420 -9.66 20.04 -24.82
C ARG A 420 -9.75 21.21 -25.84
N CYS A 421 -9.21 22.38 -25.50
CA CYS A 421 -9.17 23.56 -26.37
C CYS A 421 -7.97 23.53 -27.33
N GLY A 422 -8.00 22.64 -28.34
CA GLY A 422 -6.90 22.53 -29.32
C GLY A 422 -7.19 21.81 -30.64
N GLN A 423 -8.27 21.04 -30.76
CA GLN A 423 -8.59 20.27 -31.98
C GLN A 423 -10.06 20.39 -32.38
N LYS A 424 -10.38 21.39 -33.21
CA LYS A 424 -11.59 21.44 -34.04
C LYS A 424 -11.32 22.19 -35.35
N THR A 425 -10.87 21.48 -36.37
CA THR A 425 -11.13 21.85 -37.77
C THR A 425 -12.60 21.55 -38.06
N ILE A 426 -13.44 22.59 -38.17
CA ILE A 426 -14.88 22.45 -38.41
C ILE A 426 -15.14 22.63 -39.92
N PRO A 427 -15.68 21.63 -40.65
CA PRO A 427 -16.25 21.88 -41.97
C PRO A 427 -17.53 22.70 -41.83
N ALA A 428 -17.76 23.64 -42.74
CA ALA A 428 -18.83 24.64 -42.59
C ALA A 428 -20.23 24.03 -42.65
N GLY A 429 -21.12 24.46 -41.75
CA GLY A 429 -22.54 24.15 -41.78
C GLY A 429 -23.15 23.82 -40.41
N GLU A 430 -23.54 24.86 -39.67
CA GLU A 430 -24.75 24.99 -38.83
C GLU A 430 -24.52 25.99 -37.68
N ASN A 431 -25.48 26.90 -37.47
CA ASN A 431 -25.46 27.82 -36.34
C ASN A 431 -26.02 27.10 -35.11
N THR A 432 -25.25 27.04 -34.03
CA THR A 432 -25.79 26.72 -32.70
C THR A 432 -25.15 27.63 -31.66
N GLU A 433 -25.92 28.60 -31.17
CA GLU A 433 -25.50 29.47 -30.09
C GLU A 433 -25.39 28.66 -28.79
N TYR A 434 -24.17 28.48 -28.29
CA TYR A 434 -23.92 28.05 -26.92
C TYR A 434 -23.02 29.08 -26.23
N GLY A 435 -23.47 29.56 -25.07
CA GLY A 435 -22.87 30.69 -24.36
C GLY A 435 -21.45 30.42 -23.85
N SER A 436 -20.76 31.50 -23.46
CA SER A 436 -19.39 31.46 -22.94
C SER A 436 -19.30 30.73 -21.60
N GLY A 437 -19.14 29.39 -21.66
CA GLY A 437 -18.95 28.52 -20.51
C GLY A 437 -17.74 28.93 -19.68
N GLN A 438 -17.95 29.13 -18.38
CA GLN A 438 -16.91 29.54 -17.45
C GLN A 438 -15.87 28.41 -17.29
N GLN A 439 -14.60 28.73 -17.56
CA GLN A 439 -13.52 27.73 -17.55
C GLN A 439 -13.08 27.43 -16.11
N GLY A 440 -13.05 26.14 -15.75
CA GLY A 440 -12.47 25.67 -14.49
C GLY A 440 -10.95 25.68 -14.51
N MET A 441 -10.33 25.73 -13.32
CA MET A 441 -8.88 25.62 -13.15
C MET A 441 -8.50 24.21 -12.68
N TRP A 442 -7.38 23.70 -13.17
CA TRP A 442 -6.87 22.37 -12.89
C TRP A 442 -5.38 22.46 -12.56
N TYR A 443 -4.94 21.75 -11.52
CA TYR A 443 -3.53 21.67 -11.13
C TYR A 443 -3.13 20.21 -10.90
N GLY A 444 -1.99 19.79 -11.47
CA GLY A 444 -1.42 18.46 -11.26
C GLY A 444 -0.01 18.55 -10.70
N HIS A 445 0.24 17.90 -9.58
CA HIS A 445 1.57 17.72 -9.00
C HIS A 445 2.10 16.34 -9.42
N PHE A 446 3.00 16.35 -10.40
CA PHE A 446 3.62 15.15 -10.96
C PHE A 446 4.83 14.71 -10.12
N ASN A 447 5.06 13.40 -10.05
CA ASN A 447 6.25 12.77 -9.48
C ASN A 447 6.87 11.86 -10.55
N GLY A 448 8.01 12.28 -11.08
CA GLY A 448 8.49 11.78 -12.37
C GLY A 448 7.44 12.05 -13.46
N GLN A 449 7.00 11.01 -14.16
CA GLN A 449 6.01 11.12 -15.23
C GLN A 449 4.54 11.12 -14.76
N TRP A 450 4.22 10.76 -13.52
CA TRP A 450 2.83 10.46 -13.11
C TRP A 450 2.26 11.45 -12.10
N VAL A 451 0.96 11.76 -12.19
CA VAL A 451 0.29 12.66 -11.23
C VAL A 451 0.19 12.00 -9.85
N GLN A 452 0.72 12.65 -8.82
CA GLN A 452 0.65 12.18 -7.43
C GLN A 452 -0.43 12.90 -6.61
N ARG A 453 -0.75 14.15 -6.95
CA ARG A 453 -1.86 14.93 -6.39
C ARG A 453 -2.51 15.80 -7.46
N GLN A 454 -3.82 15.97 -7.41
CA GLN A 454 -4.61 16.74 -8.38
C GLN A 454 -5.62 17.65 -7.69
N ILE A 455 -5.79 18.85 -8.20
CA ILE A 455 -6.76 19.86 -7.74
C ILE A 455 -7.67 20.23 -8.90
N GLU A 456 -8.98 20.20 -8.70
CA GLU A 456 -9.96 20.70 -9.67
C GLU A 456 -10.83 21.79 -9.04
N LEU A 457 -10.86 22.96 -9.67
CA LEU A 457 -11.65 24.12 -9.27
C LEU A 457 -12.70 24.40 -10.34
N HIS A 458 -13.97 24.22 -9.99
CA HIS A 458 -15.11 24.59 -10.83
C HIS A 458 -15.80 25.83 -10.27
N PRO A 459 -16.38 26.71 -11.11
CA PRO A 459 -17.16 27.85 -10.63
C PRO A 459 -18.38 27.45 -9.78
N ASP A 460 -19.07 26.37 -10.18
CA ASP A 460 -20.36 25.95 -9.61
C ASP A 460 -20.28 24.72 -8.67
N ARG A 461 -19.08 24.25 -8.31
CA ARG A 461 -18.90 23.05 -7.45
C ARG A 461 -17.80 23.26 -6.42
N GLN A 462 -17.85 22.46 -5.35
CA GLN A 462 -16.77 22.43 -4.36
C GLN A 462 -15.46 21.93 -5.00
N PRO A 463 -14.29 22.41 -4.52
CA PRO A 463 -13.00 22.02 -5.04
C PRO A 463 -12.73 20.54 -4.77
N LEU A 464 -12.22 19.83 -5.78
CA LEU A 464 -11.79 18.43 -5.65
C LEU A 464 -10.30 18.37 -5.36
N LEU A 465 -9.91 17.52 -4.41
CA LEU A 465 -8.53 17.23 -4.02
C LEU A 465 -8.34 15.71 -4.08
N LEU A 466 -7.51 15.23 -5.00
CA LEU A 466 -7.33 13.81 -5.29
C LEU A 466 -5.87 13.40 -5.04
N ILE A 467 -5.66 12.20 -4.49
CA ILE A 467 -4.34 11.68 -4.11
C ILE A 467 -4.12 10.28 -4.70
N ALA A 468 -2.96 10.07 -5.33
CA ALA A 468 -2.59 8.77 -5.91
C ALA A 468 -2.46 7.68 -4.82
N GLY A 469 -2.91 6.47 -5.14
CA GLY A 469 -3.07 5.34 -4.21
C GLY A 469 -4.37 5.39 -3.38
N ARG A 470 -5.24 6.37 -3.62
CA ARG A 470 -6.56 6.49 -2.99
C ARG A 470 -7.66 6.79 -4.01
N ASP A 471 -7.43 7.80 -4.84
CA ASP A 471 -8.45 8.40 -5.71
C ASP A 471 -8.15 8.14 -7.21
N ASP A 472 -7.31 7.14 -7.50
CA ASP A 472 -6.70 6.89 -8.82
C ASP A 472 -7.72 6.82 -9.98
N LEU A 473 -8.90 6.24 -9.74
CA LEU A 473 -10.01 6.12 -10.72
C LEU A 473 -10.68 7.46 -11.09
N GLN A 474 -10.27 8.57 -10.46
CA GLN A 474 -10.77 9.93 -10.70
C GLN A 474 -9.66 10.89 -11.15
N MET A 475 -8.40 10.45 -11.16
CA MET A 475 -7.24 11.28 -11.53
C MET A 475 -6.93 11.24 -13.03
N CYS A 476 -6.05 12.14 -13.47
CA CYS A 476 -5.55 12.17 -14.84
C CYS A 476 -4.65 10.96 -15.11
N GLU A 477 -5.08 10.08 -16.02
CA GLU A 477 -4.40 8.83 -16.37
C GLU A 477 -3.18 9.02 -17.31
N LEU A 478 -2.93 10.24 -17.80
CA LEU A 478 -1.87 10.53 -18.77
C LEU A 478 -0.55 10.91 -18.09
N PRO A 479 0.59 10.33 -18.52
CA PRO A 479 1.90 10.78 -18.07
C PRO A 479 2.24 12.18 -18.63
N LEU A 480 3.13 12.90 -17.93
CA LEU A 480 3.44 14.31 -18.18
C LEU A 480 3.88 14.57 -19.62
N ASP A 481 4.69 13.68 -20.20
CA ASP A 481 5.15 13.72 -21.60
C ASP A 481 4.03 13.59 -22.65
N GLN A 482 2.91 12.95 -22.30
CA GLN A 482 1.72 12.82 -23.15
C GLN A 482 0.68 13.91 -22.89
N THR A 483 0.85 14.72 -21.84
CA THR A 483 0.04 15.93 -21.65
C THR A 483 0.57 17.08 -22.51
N PRO A 484 -0.28 18.04 -22.95
CA PRO A 484 0.19 19.25 -23.62
C PRO A 484 0.80 20.29 -22.65
N LEU A 485 1.02 19.95 -21.36
CA LEU A 485 1.50 20.89 -20.34
C LEU A 485 2.96 21.33 -20.59
N PRO A 486 3.93 20.45 -20.92
CA PRO A 486 5.32 20.87 -21.17
C PRO A 486 5.48 21.76 -22.41
N LEU A 487 4.52 21.69 -23.35
CA LEU A 487 4.49 22.51 -24.56
C LEU A 487 3.86 23.89 -24.33
N LYS A 488 3.15 24.08 -23.21
CA LYS A 488 2.37 25.30 -22.91
C LYS A 488 3.16 26.20 -21.96
N LYS A 489 3.91 27.15 -22.53
CA LYS A 489 4.66 28.17 -21.78
C LYS A 489 3.78 28.87 -20.73
N GLY A 490 4.17 28.81 -19.46
CA GLY A 490 3.39 29.35 -18.33
C GLY A 490 2.33 28.41 -17.76
N ALA A 491 2.35 27.11 -18.09
CA ALA A 491 1.57 26.08 -17.40
C ALA A 491 2.26 25.52 -16.13
N GLU A 492 3.54 25.83 -15.94
CA GLU A 492 4.33 25.48 -14.75
C GLU A 492 4.10 26.48 -13.59
N ILE A 493 4.13 25.98 -12.35
CA ILE A 493 4.10 26.76 -11.10
C ILE A 493 5.08 26.16 -10.10
N LEU A 494 5.48 26.93 -9.08
CA LEU A 494 6.46 26.47 -8.09
C LEU A 494 5.80 25.57 -7.02
N GLU A 495 6.57 24.62 -6.47
CA GLU A 495 6.09 23.66 -5.44
C GLU A 495 5.35 24.36 -4.30
N HIS A 496 5.89 25.48 -3.80
CA HIS A 496 5.31 26.22 -2.68
C HIS A 496 4.01 26.94 -3.05
N GLU A 497 3.77 27.27 -4.32
CA GLU A 497 2.51 27.83 -4.80
C GLU A 497 1.43 26.74 -4.83
N PHE A 498 1.77 25.55 -5.36
CA PHE A 498 0.90 24.38 -5.31
C PHE A 498 0.54 23.99 -3.87
N GLU A 499 1.53 23.89 -2.97
CA GLU A 499 1.29 23.58 -1.54
C GLU A 499 0.45 24.67 -0.84
N THR A 500 0.60 25.94 -1.21
CA THR A 500 -0.22 27.04 -0.68
C THR A 500 -1.69 26.87 -1.09
N VAL A 501 -1.97 26.55 -2.36
CA VAL A 501 -3.32 26.26 -2.84
C VAL A 501 -3.87 24.98 -2.21
N TRP A 502 -3.10 23.90 -2.20
CA TRP A 502 -3.45 22.60 -1.60
C TRP A 502 -3.85 22.75 -0.12
N ALA A 503 -3.03 23.43 0.68
CA ALA A 503 -3.32 23.67 2.10
C ALA A 503 -4.50 24.63 2.32
N HIS A 504 -4.68 25.64 1.46
CA HIS A 504 -5.82 26.57 1.55
C HIS A 504 -7.17 25.86 1.33
N LEU A 505 -7.19 24.86 0.45
CA LEU A 505 -8.36 24.04 0.14
C LEU A 505 -8.58 22.88 1.15
N GLY A 506 -7.72 22.75 2.18
CA GLY A 506 -7.84 21.74 3.23
C GLY A 506 -7.06 20.44 2.99
N GLY A 507 -6.23 20.39 1.94
CA GLY A 507 -5.36 19.25 1.65
C GLY A 507 -4.30 19.02 2.73
N GLN A 508 -4.07 17.75 3.07
CA GLN A 508 -3.02 17.37 4.03
C GLN A 508 -1.64 17.48 3.37
N PRO A 509 -0.60 18.00 4.07
CA PRO A 509 0.75 18.06 3.53
C PRO A 509 1.29 16.65 3.28
N MET A 510 2.05 16.47 2.19
CA MET A 510 2.64 15.17 1.89
C MET A 510 3.66 14.78 2.99
N PRO A 511 3.66 13.52 3.48
CA PRO A 511 4.71 13.04 4.38
C PRO A 511 6.04 13.00 3.62
N ARG A 512 6.87 14.03 3.79
CA ARG A 512 8.24 14.05 3.25
C ARG A 512 9.03 12.90 3.90
N TRP A 513 9.43 11.93 3.07
CA TRP A 513 10.40 10.93 3.46
C TRP A 513 11.77 11.59 3.56
N ASN A 514 12.21 11.86 4.78
CA ASN A 514 13.62 12.12 5.05
C ASN A 514 14.32 10.76 5.14
N PRO A 515 15.46 10.55 4.46
CA PRO A 515 16.32 9.38 4.66
C PRO A 515 16.93 9.33 6.06
#